data_AF-Q05ZB8-F1
#
_entry.id   AF-Q05ZB8-F1
#
_cell.length_a   1.000
_cell.length_b   1.000
_cell.length_c   1.000
_cell.angle_alpha   90.00
_cell.angle_beta   90.00
_cell.angle_gamma   90.00
#
_symmetry.space_group_name_H-M   'P 1'
#
loop_
_entity.id
_entity.type
_entity.pdbx_description
1 polymer ?
#
loop_
_entity_poly.entity_id
_entity_poly.type
_entity_poly.pdbx_seq_one_letter_code
_entity_poly.pdbx_strand_id
1 'polypeptide(L)'
;MFVADMPHLSDGQLSHIHKEADEVFTSLERRIQELEQELSHSPQDRDTLIKASTKRDVTRRFLRAIQEEQEQRRNNPAIRHAAGESLPRTFLEVARHRLPGATFDSLLQEALTACEQQQAAAAEAEAETPATEKVVPIRVDSDSLPVVVSPAPESVSEA
;
A
#
# COMPACT_ATOMS: atom_id res chain seq x y z
N MET A 1 32.78 0.50 6.56
CA MET A 1 31.38 0.34 6.14
C MET A 1 30.61 -0.12 7.37
N PHE A 2 30.00 0.80 8.12
CA PHE A 2 29.19 0.45 9.28
C PHE A 2 27.75 0.30 8.80
N VAL A 3 27.43 -0.91 8.35
CA VAL A 3 26.04 -1.35 8.22
C VAL A 3 25.61 -1.59 9.66
N ALA A 4 24.76 -0.71 10.20
CA ALA A 4 24.13 -0.99 11.47
C ALA A 4 23.26 -2.23 11.25
N ASP A 5 23.63 -3.37 11.83
CA ASP A 5 22.71 -4.48 12.03
C ASP A 5 21.54 -3.92 12.83
N MET A 6 20.46 -3.52 12.13
CA MET A 6 19.26 -3.12 12.81
C MET A 6 18.74 -4.36 13.53
N PRO A 7 18.47 -4.28 14.85
CA PRO A 7 17.80 -5.37 15.54
C PRO A 7 16.50 -5.73 14.81
N HIS A 8 16.04 -6.97 14.93
CA HIS A 8 14.77 -7.38 14.33
C HIS A 8 13.60 -6.61 14.96
N LEU A 9 13.30 -5.44 14.39
CA LEU A 9 12.20 -4.57 14.79
C LEU A 9 10.92 -5.06 14.13
N SER A 10 9.78 -4.93 14.80
CA SER A 10 8.45 -5.11 14.19
C SER A 10 8.10 -3.92 13.29
N ASP A 11 7.10 -4.09 12.41
CA ASP A 11 6.66 -3.02 11.52
C ASP A 11 6.12 -1.81 12.28
N GLY A 12 5.43 -2.04 13.40
CA GLY A 12 4.98 -0.97 14.29
C GLY A 12 6.14 -0.21 14.93
N GLN A 13 7.22 -0.90 15.33
CA GLN A 13 8.42 -0.26 15.86
C GLN A 13 9.16 0.54 14.78
N LEU A 14 9.28 0.01 13.57
CA LEU A 14 9.86 0.74 12.43
C LEU A 14 9.06 2.01 12.11
N SER A 15 7.73 1.94 12.17
CA SER A 15 6.87 3.12 11.97
C SER A 15 7.07 4.17 13.06
N HIS A 16 7.23 3.75 14.33
CA HIS A 16 7.47 4.66 15.44
C HIS A 16 8.84 5.35 15.33
N ILE A 17 9.88 4.57 15.07
CA ILE A 17 11.25 5.08 14.92
C ILE A 17 11.35 6.00 13.69
N HIS A 18 10.66 5.68 12.59
CA HIS A 18 10.57 6.57 11.44
C HIS A 18 10.02 7.95 11.84
N LYS A 19 8.92 7.97 12.59
CA LYS A 19 8.28 9.21 13.04
C LYS A 19 9.21 10.02 13.96
N GLU A 20 9.82 9.39 14.95
CA GLU A 20 10.78 10.06 15.83
C GLU A 20 11.98 10.63 15.06
N ALA A 21 12.51 9.86 14.11
CA ALA A 21 13.62 10.31 13.28
C ALA A 21 13.23 11.49 12.37
N ASP A 22 12.00 11.52 11.87
CA ASP A 22 11.47 12.60 11.04
C ASP A 22 11.25 13.89 11.85
N GLU A 23 10.74 13.77 13.08
CA GLU A 23 10.63 14.89 14.03
C GLU A 23 12.02 15.47 14.36
N VAL A 24 13.00 14.61 14.63
CA VAL A 24 14.40 15.02 14.85
C VAL A 24 14.99 15.68 13.61
N PHE A 25 14.73 15.13 12.43
CA PHE A 25 15.22 15.67 11.16
C PHE A 25 14.68 17.08 10.92
N THR A 26 13.37 17.27 11.08
CA THR A 26 12.69 18.57 10.95
C THR A 26 13.24 19.58 11.95
N SER A 27 13.46 19.16 13.19
CA SER A 27 14.06 20.00 14.24
C SER A 27 15.49 20.44 13.88
N LEU A 28 16.29 19.54 13.30
CA LEU A 28 17.64 19.86 12.84
C LEU A 28 17.64 20.82 11.65
N GLU A 29 16.73 20.64 10.68
CA GLU A 29 16.62 21.57 9.55
C GLU A 29 16.25 22.97 10.00
N ARG A 30 15.28 23.10 10.91
CA ARG A 30 14.94 24.40 11.51
C ARG A 30 16.12 25.01 12.25
N ARG A 31 16.83 24.23 13.08
CA ARG A 31 17.96 24.74 13.85
C ARG A 31 19.12 25.18 12.96
N ILE A 32 19.38 24.47 11.87
CA ILE A 32 20.38 24.85 10.87
C ILE A 32 20.00 26.17 10.22
N GLN A 33 18.74 26.34 9.81
CA GLN A 33 18.27 27.60 9.22
C GLN A 33 18.40 28.78 10.18
N GLU A 34 18.07 28.60 11.46
CA GLU A 34 18.25 29.62 12.50
C GLU A 34 19.73 30.00 12.63
N LEU A 35 20.63 29.00 12.72
CA LEU A 35 22.06 29.21 12.83
C LEU A 35 22.67 29.87 11.59
N GLU A 36 22.14 29.60 10.39
CA GLU A 36 22.60 30.22 9.13
C GLU A 36 22.15 31.69 9.00
N GLN A 37 21.04 32.07 9.64
CA GLN A 37 20.52 33.45 9.62
C GLN A 37 21.25 34.39 10.59
N GLU A 38 21.92 33.87 11.61
CA GLU A 38 22.66 34.66 12.59
C GLU A 38 23.90 35.32 11.96
N LEU A 39 23.81 36.62 11.64
CA LEU A 39 24.80 37.39 10.85
C LEU A 39 26.22 37.48 11.47
N SER A 40 26.38 37.09 12.75
CA SER A 40 27.65 37.13 13.48
C SER A 40 27.96 35.76 14.09
N HIS A 41 28.36 34.79 13.26
CA HIS A 41 28.73 33.48 13.79
C HIS A 41 30.00 33.59 14.64
N SER A 42 29.86 33.35 15.95
CA SER A 42 30.99 33.00 16.81
C SER A 42 31.66 31.73 16.25
N PRO A 43 32.96 31.50 16.51
CA PRO A 43 33.59 30.21 16.23
C PRO A 43 32.77 29.03 16.80
N GLN A 44 32.12 29.21 17.94
CA GLN A 44 31.24 28.21 18.56
C GLN A 44 29.95 27.94 17.76
N ASP A 45 29.40 28.96 17.10
CA ASP A 45 28.18 28.82 16.28
C ASP A 45 28.50 28.07 14.99
N ARG A 46 29.69 28.31 14.40
CA ARG A 46 30.18 27.55 13.25
C ARG A 46 30.38 26.07 13.58
N ASP A 47 30.98 25.76 14.73
CA ASP A 47 31.14 24.36 15.17
C ASP A 47 29.79 23.69 15.41
N THR A 48 28.85 24.42 16.01
CA THR A 48 27.47 23.93 16.22
C THR A 48 26.77 23.67 14.90
N LEU A 49 26.92 24.56 13.91
CA LEU A 49 26.35 24.40 12.57
C LEU A 49 26.92 23.18 11.85
N ILE A 50 28.23 22.96 11.92
CA ILE A 50 28.89 21.77 11.33
C ILE A 50 28.34 20.49 11.97
N LYS A 51 28.22 20.46 13.31
CA LYS A 51 27.67 19.31 14.05
C LYS A 51 26.21 19.07 13.71
N ALA A 52 25.38 20.11 13.67
CA ALA A 52 23.97 20.01 13.32
C ALA A 52 23.79 19.50 11.88
N SER A 53 24.57 20.03 10.94
CA SER A 53 24.57 19.60 9.53
C SER A 53 24.96 18.13 9.38
N THR A 54 26.02 17.72 10.08
CA THR A 54 26.46 16.32 10.09
C THR A 54 25.37 15.42 10.68
N LYS A 55 24.75 15.82 11.79
CA LYS A 55 23.65 15.07 12.41
C LYS A 55 22.46 14.96 11.48
N ARG A 56 22.06 16.04 10.79
CA ARG A 56 20.99 16.04 9.78
C ARG A 56 21.29 15.03 8.68
N ASP A 57 22.52 15.00 8.18
CA ASP A 57 22.90 14.10 7.08
C ASP A 57 22.90 12.64 7.53
N VAL A 58 23.33 12.36 8.76
CA VAL A 58 23.21 11.01 9.37
C VAL A 58 21.74 10.63 9.54
N THR A 59 20.91 11.53 10.08
CA THR A 59 19.47 11.29 10.24
C THR A 59 18.78 11.06 8.89
N ARG A 60 19.16 11.80 7.84
CA ARG A 60 18.63 11.58 6.48
C ARG A 60 18.95 10.18 5.95
N ARG A 61 20.19 9.71 6.14
CA ARG A 61 20.59 8.34 5.76
C ARG A 61 19.85 7.29 6.58
N PHE A 62 19.64 7.55 7.87
CA PHE A 62 18.87 6.67 8.74
C PHE A 62 17.41 6.55 8.30
N LEU A 63 16.74 7.66 8.00
CA LEU A 63 15.38 7.67 7.44
C LEU A 63 15.29 6.86 6.15
N ARG A 64 16.25 7.05 5.23
CA ARG A 64 16.30 6.26 4.00
C ARG A 64 16.45 4.76 4.29
N ALA A 65 17.34 4.37 5.20
CA ALA A 65 17.51 2.97 5.57
C ALA A 65 16.23 2.35 6.17
N ILE A 66 15.47 3.11 6.96
CA ILE A 66 14.17 2.66 7.47
C ILE A 66 13.16 2.47 6.32
N GLN A 67 13.10 3.42 5.38
CA GLN A 67 12.19 3.32 4.23
C GLN A 67 12.53 2.14 3.33
N GLU A 68 13.82 1.91 3.06
CA GLU A 68 14.29 0.75 2.30
C GLU A 68 13.90 -0.57 2.98
N GLU A 69 14.08 -0.67 4.30
CA GLU A 69 13.66 -1.84 5.08
C GLU A 69 12.13 -2.03 5.04
N GLN A 70 11.34 -0.97 5.22
CA GLN A 70 9.88 -1.03 5.13
C GLN A 70 9.41 -1.48 3.74
N GLU A 71 10.04 -0.96 2.68
CA GLU A 71 9.77 -1.36 1.30
C GLU A 71 10.08 -2.84 1.06
N GLN A 72 11.24 -3.29 1.57
CA GLN A 72 11.68 -4.67 1.42
C GLN A 72 10.73 -5.64 2.13
N ARG A 73 10.19 -5.25 3.29
CA ARG A 73 9.16 -6.03 3.99
C ARG A 73 7.83 -6.05 3.26
N ARG A 74 7.37 -4.89 2.74
CA ARG A 74 6.13 -4.80 1.97
C ARG A 74 6.19 -5.63 0.69
N ASN A 75 7.34 -5.62 0.02
CA ASN A 75 7.57 -6.38 -1.20
C ASN A 75 8.05 -7.81 -0.95
N ASN A 76 8.09 -8.27 0.31
CA ASN A 76 8.57 -9.60 0.63
C ASN A 76 7.70 -10.66 -0.07
N PRO A 77 8.28 -11.44 -1.02
CA PRO A 77 7.51 -12.39 -1.80
C PRO A 77 6.92 -13.49 -0.93
N ALA A 78 7.57 -13.89 0.16
CA ALA A 78 7.04 -14.91 1.07
C ALA A 78 5.76 -14.43 1.76
N ILE A 79 5.72 -13.15 2.19
CA ILE A 79 4.51 -12.55 2.78
C ILE A 79 3.42 -12.42 1.73
N ARG A 80 3.75 -11.99 0.52
CA ARG A 80 2.79 -11.87 -0.59
C ARG A 80 2.19 -13.22 -0.99
N HIS A 81 3.01 -14.27 -1.11
CA HIS A 81 2.53 -15.62 -1.40
C HIS A 81 1.68 -16.16 -0.26
N ALA A 82 2.11 -15.99 0.99
CA ALA A 82 1.33 -16.42 2.16
C ALA A 82 -0.02 -15.70 2.23
N ALA A 83 -0.08 -14.38 2.01
CA ALA A 83 -1.32 -13.62 1.96
C ALA A 83 -2.21 -14.03 0.78
N GLY A 84 -1.62 -14.22 -0.40
CA GLY A 84 -2.31 -14.63 -1.62
C GLY A 84 -2.94 -16.01 -1.53
N GLU A 85 -2.36 -16.93 -0.76
CA GLU A 85 -2.93 -18.26 -0.55
C GLU A 85 -3.81 -18.34 0.71
N SER A 86 -3.47 -17.65 1.79
CA SER A 86 -4.19 -17.73 3.07
C SER A 86 -5.60 -17.15 2.99
N LEU A 87 -5.78 -15.99 2.35
CA LEU A 87 -7.12 -15.37 2.29
C LEU A 87 -8.10 -16.22 1.47
N PRO A 88 -7.78 -16.67 0.23
CA PRO A 88 -8.66 -17.58 -0.50
C PRO A 88 -8.85 -18.93 0.20
N ARG A 89 -7.79 -19.50 0.80
CA ARG A 89 -7.91 -20.77 1.55
C ARG A 89 -8.83 -20.64 2.75
N THR A 90 -8.65 -19.61 3.57
CA THR A 90 -9.52 -19.36 4.74
C THR A 90 -10.95 -19.06 4.32
N PHE A 91 -11.15 -18.29 3.24
CA PHE A 91 -12.48 -18.06 2.68
C PHE A 91 -13.16 -19.38 2.27
N LEU A 92 -12.46 -20.23 1.50
CA LEU A 92 -12.99 -21.53 1.07
C LEU A 92 -13.24 -22.47 2.24
N GLU A 93 -12.38 -22.45 3.25
CA GLU A 93 -12.55 -23.23 4.47
C GLU A 93 -13.81 -22.79 5.24
N VAL A 94 -13.99 -21.48 5.44
CA VAL A 94 -15.21 -20.93 6.06
C VAL A 94 -16.45 -21.26 5.23
N ALA A 95 -16.40 -21.10 3.90
CA ALA A 95 -17.51 -21.39 3.01
C ALA A 95 -17.93 -22.87 3.08
N ARG A 96 -16.96 -23.79 3.07
CA ARG A 96 -17.18 -25.24 3.25
C ARG A 96 -17.87 -25.56 4.58
N HIS A 97 -17.59 -24.81 5.65
CA HIS A 97 -18.24 -25.00 6.95
C HIS A 97 -19.64 -24.37 7.04
N ARG A 98 -19.99 -23.43 6.16
CA ARG A 98 -21.26 -22.69 6.20
C ARG A 98 -22.28 -23.16 5.18
N LEU A 99 -21.83 -23.80 4.11
CA LEU A 99 -22.67 -24.33 3.05
C LEU A 99 -22.85 -25.86 3.20
N PRO A 100 -24.02 -26.42 2.89
CA PRO A 100 -24.15 -27.86 2.69
C PRO A 100 -23.11 -28.37 1.68
N GLY A 101 -22.42 -29.47 1.98
CA GLY A 101 -21.29 -29.96 1.17
C GLY A 101 -21.59 -30.06 -0.33
N ALA A 102 -22.75 -30.62 -0.70
CA ALA A 102 -23.16 -30.73 -2.10
C ALA A 102 -23.34 -29.36 -2.80
N THR A 103 -23.80 -28.33 -2.08
CA THR A 103 -23.94 -26.98 -2.65
C THR A 103 -22.59 -26.28 -2.79
N PHE A 104 -21.68 -26.44 -1.83
CA PHE A 104 -20.32 -25.92 -1.93
C PHE A 104 -19.58 -26.53 -3.12
N ASP A 105 -19.62 -27.87 -3.25
CA ASP A 105 -18.93 -28.58 -4.32
C ASP A 105 -19.50 -28.20 -5.71
N SER A 106 -20.82 -28.04 -5.83
CA SER A 106 -21.47 -27.61 -7.08
C SER A 106 -21.04 -26.19 -7.48
N LEU A 107 -21.06 -25.24 -6.54
CA LEU A 107 -20.64 -23.85 -6.78
C LEU A 107 -19.15 -23.75 -7.09
N LEU A 108 -18.31 -24.54 -6.40
CA LEU A 108 -16.88 -24.59 -6.66
C LEU A 108 -16.60 -25.11 -8.06
N GLN A 109 -17.28 -26.18 -8.47
CA GLN A 109 -17.12 -26.75 -9.80
C GLN A 109 -17.60 -25.76 -10.89
N GLU A 110 -18.74 -25.11 -10.68
CA GLU A 110 -19.23 -24.06 -11.59
C GLU A 110 -18.19 -22.92 -11.73
N ALA A 111 -17.69 -22.39 -10.62
CA ALA A 111 -16.68 -21.33 -10.63
C ALA A 111 -15.39 -21.75 -11.36
N LEU A 112 -14.90 -22.98 -11.14
CA LEU A 112 -13.72 -23.49 -11.83
C LEU A 112 -13.96 -23.60 -13.34
N THR A 113 -15.12 -24.11 -13.76
CA THR A 113 -15.47 -24.19 -15.19
C THR A 113 -15.61 -22.80 -15.84
N ALA A 114 -16.15 -21.82 -15.12
CA ALA A 114 -16.24 -20.43 -15.59
C ALA A 114 -14.84 -19.81 -15.77
N CYS A 115 -13.93 -20.06 -14.83
CA CYS A 115 -12.53 -19.61 -14.94
C CYS A 115 -11.81 -20.23 -16.14
N GLU A 116 -11.98 -21.52 -16.39
CA GLU A 116 -11.39 -22.20 -17.56
C GLU A 116 -11.89 -21.61 -18.88
N GLN A 117 -13.19 -21.35 -18.97
CA GLN A 117 -13.81 -20.69 -20.15
C GLN A 117 -13.27 -19.27 -20.33
N GLN A 118 -13.12 -18.51 -19.25
CA GLN A 118 -12.58 -17.15 -19.30
C GLN A 118 -11.10 -17.13 -19.69
N GLN A 119 -10.31 -18.11 -19.22
CA GLN A 119 -8.90 -18.27 -19.60
C GLN A 119 -8.76 -18.62 -21.09
N ALA A 120 -9.63 -19.48 -21.61
CA ALA A 120 -9.69 -19.82 -23.03
C ALA A 120 -10.05 -18.61 -23.90
N ALA A 121 -11.09 -17.86 -23.52
CA ALA A 121 -11.51 -16.64 -24.23
C ALA A 121 -10.44 -15.54 -24.22
N ALA A 122 -9.69 -15.39 -23.11
CA ALA A 122 -8.58 -14.44 -23.03
C ALA A 122 -7.39 -14.84 -23.94
N ALA A 123 -7.08 -16.13 -24.03
CA ALA A 123 -6.03 -16.65 -24.91
C ALA A 123 -6.41 -16.52 -26.40
N GLU A 124 -7.67 -16.70 -26.74
CA GLU A 124 -8.19 -16.48 -28.10
C GLU A 124 -8.15 -14.99 -28.49
N ALA A 125 -8.49 -14.08 -27.56
CA ALA A 125 -8.41 -12.64 -27.79
C ALA A 125 -6.97 -12.11 -27.96
N GLU A 126 -5.97 -12.71 -27.30
CA GLU A 126 -4.54 -12.38 -27.52
C GLU A 126 -4.01 -12.95 -28.85
N ALA A 127 -4.52 -14.08 -29.31
CA ALA A 127 -4.17 -14.68 -30.60
C ALA A 127 -4.83 -13.97 -31.80
N GLU A 128 -5.97 -13.31 -31.61
CA GLU A 128 -6.72 -12.57 -32.64
C GLU A 128 -6.34 -11.07 -32.75
N THR A 129 -5.09 -10.69 -32.49
CA THR A 129 -4.59 -9.36 -32.89
C THR A 129 -3.86 -9.40 -34.25
N PRO A 130 -4.54 -9.43 -35.42
CA PRO A 130 -3.97 -8.85 -36.61
C PRO A 130 -4.04 -7.33 -36.45
N ALA A 131 -2.91 -6.66 -36.60
CA ALA A 131 -2.81 -5.21 -36.64
C ALA A 131 -3.78 -4.63 -37.69
N THR A 132 -4.94 -4.13 -37.25
CA THR A 132 -5.72 -3.14 -37.98
C THR A 132 -6.36 -2.18 -36.99
N GLU A 133 -5.73 -1.02 -36.82
CA GLU A 133 -6.40 0.17 -36.28
C GLU A 133 -7.66 0.44 -37.10
N LYS A 134 -8.83 0.12 -36.52
CA LYS A 134 -10.09 0.69 -36.95
C LYS A 134 -10.58 1.59 -35.83
N VAL A 135 -10.18 2.86 -35.93
CA VAL A 135 -10.72 3.97 -35.16
C VAL A 135 -12.22 4.04 -35.43
N VAL A 136 -13.04 3.67 -34.44
CA VAL A 136 -14.48 3.95 -34.43
C VAL A 136 -14.69 5.19 -33.56
N PRO A 137 -15.35 6.25 -34.06
CA PRO A 137 -15.59 7.44 -33.26
C PRO A 137 -16.63 7.13 -32.18
N ILE A 138 -16.32 7.57 -30.96
CA ILE A 138 -17.18 7.48 -29.77
C ILE A 138 -18.48 8.25 -30.03
N ARG A 139 -19.61 7.55 -30.08
CA ARG A 139 -20.92 8.14 -29.81
C ARG A 139 -21.14 8.12 -28.31
N VAL A 140 -21.22 9.31 -27.71
CA VAL A 140 -21.56 9.50 -26.30
C VAL A 140 -23.08 9.45 -26.20
N ASP A 141 -23.64 8.26 -25.99
CA ASP A 141 -25.02 8.13 -25.54
C ASP A 141 -25.00 8.01 -24.01
N SER A 142 -25.31 9.13 -23.36
CA SER A 142 -25.49 9.22 -21.91
C SER A 142 -26.82 8.60 -21.50
N ASP A 143 -26.90 7.27 -21.45
CA ASP A 143 -28.01 6.55 -20.81
C ASP A 143 -27.66 6.29 -19.34
N SER A 144 -27.81 7.34 -18.52
CA SER A 144 -27.81 7.21 -17.07
C SER A 144 -29.13 6.57 -16.62
N LEU A 145 -29.08 5.31 -16.18
CA LEU A 145 -30.22 4.63 -15.58
C LEU A 145 -30.63 5.35 -14.27
N PRO A 146 -31.92 5.61 -14.02
CA PRO A 146 -32.35 6.27 -12.79
C PRO A 146 -32.20 5.30 -11.60
N VAL A 147 -31.25 5.61 -10.72
CA VAL A 147 -31.11 4.96 -9.41
C VAL A 147 -32.28 5.39 -8.53
N VAL A 148 -33.25 4.50 -8.36
CA VAL A 148 -34.32 4.67 -7.36
C VAL A 148 -33.79 4.19 -6.02
N VAL A 149 -33.38 5.14 -5.18
CA VAL A 149 -33.15 4.89 -3.75
C VAL A 149 -34.51 4.99 -3.06
N SER A 150 -35.07 3.85 -2.65
CA SER A 150 -36.21 3.85 -1.73
C SER A 150 -35.74 4.23 -0.33
N PRO A 151 -36.23 5.33 0.28
CA PRO A 151 -35.91 5.66 1.66
C PRO A 151 -36.56 4.65 2.61
N ALA A 152 -35.81 4.21 3.62
CA ALA A 152 -36.32 3.38 4.71
C ALA A 152 -37.32 4.19 5.58
N PRO A 153 -38.41 3.58 6.08
CA PRO A 153 -39.32 4.28 6.96
C PRO A 153 -38.69 4.51 8.35
N GLU A 154 -38.69 5.76 8.80
CA GLU A 154 -38.43 6.14 10.19
C GLU A 154 -39.55 5.55 11.08
N SER A 155 -39.18 4.65 12.00
CA SER A 155 -40.06 4.32 13.13
C SER A 155 -39.91 5.40 14.20
N VAL A 156 -40.82 6.36 14.15
CA VAL A 156 -41.06 7.37 15.18
C VAL A 156 -41.63 6.70 16.43
N SER A 157 -40.94 6.91 17.56
CA SER A 157 -41.43 7.17 18.93
C SER A 157 -42.67 6.42 19.47
N GLU A 158 -42.49 5.72 20.59
CA GLU A 158 -43.42 5.63 21.74
C GLU A 158 -42.54 5.34 22.97
N ALA A 159 -42.35 6.30 23.89
CA ALA A 159 -43.19 6.62 25.05
C ALA A 159 -42.98 5.64 26.22
#